data_AF-A0A6M9PUV8-F1
#
_entry.id   AF-A0A6M9PUV8-F1
#
_cell.length_a   1.000
_cell.length_b   1.000
_cell.length_c   1.000
_cell.angle_alpha   90.00
_cell.angle_beta   90.00
_cell.angle_gamma   90.00
#
_symmetry.space_group_name_H-M   'P 1'
#
loop_
_entity.id
_entity.type
_entity.pdbx_description
1 polymer ?
#
loop_
_entity_poly.entity_id
_entity_poly.type
_entity_poly.pdbx_seq_one_letter_code
_entity_poly.pdbx_strand_id
1 'polypeptide(L)'
;MLNNFDLRNFNLLSFDLNNLWHLAVLYAGLGLLIALTFFLLSLKDRPSRSARQLIQAIRPRKDPFYYLKEILVQGVAIMAIVVGWPAFLVWAALHKRSEARAKIEADEPKFDCQPSHLLYAVSIKEAEAENFYTDPLGGTPAIPFGHLNKAWHIFLGQRIDGDQLRAYRIPKGSPFGRHLWMSEGDVSGYALLRNGAIVAEFVCEES
;
A
#
# COMPACT_ATOMS: atom_id res chain seq x y z
N MET A 1 -19.81 -15.41 -20.92
CA MET A 1 -18.57 -16.21 -20.94
C MET A 1 -17.62 -15.62 -19.89
N LEU A 2 -17.80 -16.04 -18.65
CA LEU A 2 -16.89 -15.74 -17.54
C LEU A 2 -16.30 -17.07 -17.12
N ASN A 3 -14.98 -17.21 -17.23
CA ASN A 3 -14.14 -18.07 -16.39
C ASN A 3 -12.79 -18.27 -17.06
N ASN A 4 -11.80 -17.47 -16.66
CA ASN A 4 -10.38 -17.85 -16.67
C ASN A 4 -9.55 -16.88 -15.81
N PHE A 5 -10.13 -16.35 -14.72
CA PHE A 5 -9.37 -15.60 -13.72
C PHE A 5 -8.72 -16.59 -12.75
N ASP A 6 -7.62 -17.15 -13.23
CA ASP A 6 -6.38 -17.40 -12.48
C ASP A 6 -6.49 -18.12 -11.11
N LEU A 7 -6.78 -19.42 -11.16
CA LEU A 7 -6.61 -20.35 -10.04
C LEU A 7 -5.13 -20.72 -9.76
N ARG A 8 -4.17 -20.24 -10.56
CA ARG A 8 -2.74 -20.53 -10.36
C ARG A 8 -2.09 -19.56 -9.38
N ASN A 9 -2.50 -18.30 -9.39
CA ASN A 9 -2.00 -17.30 -8.44
C ASN A 9 -2.45 -17.56 -6.98
N PHE A 10 -3.61 -18.18 -6.77
CA PHE A 10 -4.10 -18.50 -5.41
C PHE A 10 -3.29 -19.61 -4.73
N ASN A 11 -2.80 -20.58 -5.50
CA ASN A 11 -1.99 -21.69 -4.97
C ASN A 11 -0.55 -21.27 -4.65
N LEU A 12 0.02 -20.31 -5.40
CA LEU A 12 1.36 -19.80 -5.13
C LEU A 12 1.43 -18.90 -3.89
N LEU A 13 0.42 -18.05 -3.66
CA LEU A 13 0.34 -17.21 -2.46
C LEU A 13 0.01 -18.01 -1.18
N SER A 14 -0.81 -19.06 -1.29
CA SER A 14 -1.13 -19.94 -0.15
C SER A 14 0.00 -20.91 0.20
N PHE A 15 0.82 -21.33 -0.77
CA PHE A 15 2.00 -22.15 -0.54
C PHE A 15 3.09 -21.41 0.26
N ASP A 16 3.24 -20.10 0.03
CA ASP A 16 4.22 -19.27 0.75
C ASP A 16 3.78 -18.99 2.20
N LEU A 17 2.48 -18.73 2.42
CA LEU A 17 1.91 -18.45 3.75
C LEU A 17 1.91 -19.68 4.67
N ASN A 18 1.60 -20.87 4.16
CA ASN A 18 1.61 -22.09 4.97
C ASN A 18 3.04 -22.49 5.38
N ASN A 19 4.01 -22.37 4.47
CA ASN A 19 5.41 -22.63 4.80
C ASN A 19 5.96 -21.61 5.82
N LEU A 20 5.59 -20.33 5.69
CA LEU A 20 5.91 -19.30 6.68
C LEU A 20 5.28 -19.60 8.05
N TRP A 21 4.03 -20.07 8.08
CA TRP A 21 3.36 -20.43 9.31
C TRP A 21 4.03 -21.62 10.01
N HIS A 22 4.39 -22.66 9.26
CA HIS A 22 5.11 -23.81 9.81
C HIS A 22 6.50 -23.43 10.32
N LEU A 23 7.25 -22.60 9.59
CA LEU A 23 8.54 -22.08 10.04
C LEU A 23 8.39 -21.18 11.28
N ALA A 24 7.36 -20.34 11.34
CA ALA A 24 7.07 -19.51 12.50
C ALA A 24 6.71 -20.35 13.74
N VAL A 25 5.91 -21.40 13.58
CA VAL A 25 5.55 -22.33 14.67
C VAL A 25 6.77 -23.13 15.14
N LEU A 26 7.59 -23.64 14.21
CA LEU A 26 8.83 -24.34 14.54
C LEU A 26 9.83 -23.43 15.28
N TYR A 27 9.96 -22.18 14.83
CA TYR A 27 10.83 -21.20 15.47
C TYR A 27 10.31 -20.77 16.85
N ALA A 28 9.00 -20.58 17.00
CA ALA A 28 8.36 -20.29 18.29
C ALA A 28 8.51 -21.48 19.27
N GLY A 29 8.37 -22.71 18.78
CA GLY A 29 8.60 -23.92 19.56
C GLY A 29 10.05 -24.02 20.06
N LEU A 30 11.03 -23.70 19.22
CA LEU A 30 12.45 -23.70 19.60
C LEU A 30 12.74 -22.63 20.67
N GLY A 31 12.19 -21.43 20.53
CA GLY A 31 12.32 -20.36 21.53
C GLY A 31 11.70 -20.75 22.88
N LEU A 32 10.53 -21.39 22.87
CA LEU A 32 9.87 -21.88 24.07
C LEU A 32 10.66 -23.00 24.74
N LEU A 33 11.25 -23.92 23.97
CA LEU A 33 12.12 -24.98 24.50
C LEU A 33 13.38 -24.41 25.16
N ILE A 34 14.02 -23.40 24.57
CA ILE A 34 15.20 -22.74 25.16
C ILE A 34 14.80 -22.01 26.47
N ALA A 35 13.69 -21.28 26.47
CA ALA A 35 13.19 -20.63 27.67
C ALA A 35 12.84 -21.63 28.78
N LEU A 36 12.21 -22.76 28.41
CA LEU A 36 11.76 -23.78 29.35
C LEU A 36 12.93 -24.61 29.88
N THR A 37 13.97 -24.87 29.08
CA THR A 37 15.22 -25.48 29.55
C THR A 37 15.96 -24.58 30.53
N PHE A 38 16.10 -23.29 30.24
CA PHE A 38 16.67 -22.33 31.20
C PHE A 38 15.83 -22.20 32.48
N PHE A 39 14.50 -22.22 32.37
CA PHE A 39 13.60 -22.19 33.51
C PHE A 39 13.70 -23.45 34.38
N LEU A 40 13.78 -24.63 33.76
CA LEU A 40 13.97 -25.91 34.46
C LEU A 40 15.36 -26.02 35.12
N LEU A 41 16.41 -25.51 34.46
CA LEU A 41 17.74 -25.42 35.07
C LEU A 41 17.71 -24.49 36.29
N SER A 42 17.07 -23.33 36.17
CA SER A 42 16.89 -22.38 37.28
C SER A 42 16.07 -22.96 38.44
N LEU A 43 15.06 -23.80 38.17
CA LEU A 43 14.32 -24.53 39.19
C LEU A 43 15.16 -25.64 39.86
N LYS A 44 16.02 -26.30 39.08
CA LYS A 44 16.91 -27.38 39.55
C LYS A 44 18.11 -26.86 40.34
N ASP A 45 18.48 -25.60 40.14
CA ASP A 45 19.47 -24.88 40.96
C ASP A 45 18.97 -24.51 42.36
N ARG A 46 17.80 -25.00 42.81
CA ARG A 46 17.47 -25.05 44.24
C ARG A 46 18.34 -26.14 44.88
N PRO A 47 19.42 -25.80 45.62
CA PRO A 47 20.35 -26.81 46.10
C PRO A 47 19.61 -27.77 47.04
N SER A 48 19.75 -29.07 46.77
CA SER A 48 19.24 -30.14 47.62
C SER A 48 19.82 -29.99 49.04
N ARG A 49 19.06 -30.41 50.06
CA ARG A 49 19.36 -30.16 51.49
C ARG A 49 20.82 -30.46 51.87
N SER A 50 21.44 -31.46 51.28
CA SER A 50 22.83 -31.87 51.56
C SER A 50 23.87 -30.96 50.91
N ALA A 51 23.62 -30.46 49.70
CA ALA A 51 24.53 -29.51 49.04
C ALA A 51 24.54 -28.14 49.74
N ARG A 52 23.43 -27.72 50.35
CA ARG A 52 23.37 -26.48 51.15
C ARG A 52 24.31 -26.49 52.33
N GLN A 53 24.44 -27.63 53.02
CA GLN A 53 25.26 -27.76 54.22
C GLN A 53 26.76 -27.71 53.89
N LEU A 54 27.18 -28.38 52.81
CA LEU A 54 28.57 -28.34 52.34
C LEU A 54 28.96 -26.98 51.74
N ILE A 55 28.05 -26.33 51.02
CA ILE A 55 28.30 -25.00 50.44
C ILE A 55 28.34 -23.92 51.53
N GLN A 56 27.55 -24.03 52.60
CA GLN A 56 27.63 -23.08 53.73
C GLN A 56 28.96 -23.13 54.48
N ALA A 57 29.62 -24.29 54.52
CA ALA A 57 30.91 -24.44 55.19
C ALA A 57 32.10 -23.85 54.40
N ILE A 58 31.94 -23.60 53.09
CA ILE A 58 33.04 -23.23 52.18
C ILE A 58 32.86 -21.84 51.55
N ARG A 59 31.71 -21.16 51.71
CA ARG A 59 31.42 -19.96 50.92
C ARG A 59 32.02 -18.67 51.52
N PRO A 60 32.88 -17.93 50.80
CA PRO A 60 33.09 -16.53 51.10
C PRO A 60 31.76 -15.79 50.92
N ARG A 61 31.43 -14.89 51.86
CA ARG A 61 30.17 -14.13 51.93
C ARG A 61 29.92 -13.38 50.61
N LYS A 62 29.24 -14.02 49.65
CA LYS A 62 28.76 -13.38 48.43
C LYS A 62 27.56 -12.52 48.81
N ASP A 63 27.65 -11.22 48.52
CA ASP A 63 26.61 -10.28 48.86
C ASP A 63 25.27 -10.69 48.22
N PRO A 64 24.16 -10.66 48.97
CA PRO A 64 22.84 -11.04 48.46
C PRO A 64 22.41 -10.20 47.24
N PHE A 65 22.98 -9.01 47.10
CA PHE A 65 22.79 -8.12 45.94
C PHE A 65 23.32 -8.71 44.63
N TYR A 66 24.33 -9.58 44.66
CA TYR A 66 24.86 -10.22 43.46
C TYR A 66 23.84 -11.20 42.85
N TYR A 67 23.22 -12.04 43.69
CA TYR A 67 22.17 -12.98 43.25
C TYR A 67 20.94 -12.26 42.72
N LEU A 68 20.57 -11.15 43.35
CA LEU A 68 19.44 -10.36 42.90
C LEU A 68 19.69 -9.77 41.52
N LYS A 69 20.91 -9.25 41.25
CA LYS A 69 21.29 -8.75 39.94
C LYS A 69 21.22 -9.82 38.85
N GLU A 70 21.73 -11.02 39.13
CA GLU A 70 21.77 -12.11 38.16
C GLU A 70 20.36 -12.58 37.76
N ILE A 71 19.44 -12.69 38.73
CA ILE A 71 18.02 -13.01 38.50
C ILE A 71 17.32 -11.88 37.74
N LEU A 72 17.63 -10.62 38.06
CA LEU A 72 17.02 -9.45 37.40
C LEU A 72 17.45 -9.36 35.94
N VAL A 73 18.74 -9.54 35.65
CA VAL A 73 19.28 -9.55 34.28
C VAL A 73 18.67 -10.68 33.47
N GLN A 74 18.58 -11.88 34.04
CA GLN A 74 18.00 -13.03 33.34
C GLN A 74 16.50 -12.87 33.10
N GLY A 75 15.76 -12.29 34.07
CA GLY A 75 14.34 -11.97 33.90
C GLY A 75 14.08 -10.92 32.80
N VAL A 76 14.91 -9.88 32.75
CA VAL A 76 14.83 -8.84 31.71
C VAL A 76 15.17 -9.42 30.33
N ALA A 77 16.17 -10.30 30.23
CA ALA A 77 16.52 -10.96 28.97
C ALA A 77 15.35 -11.81 28.43
N ILE A 78 14.71 -12.60 29.30
CA ILE A 78 13.53 -13.40 28.91
C ILE A 78 12.37 -12.50 28.51
N MET A 79 12.09 -11.44 29.26
CA MET A 79 11.04 -10.47 28.94
C MET A 79 11.30 -9.78 27.58
N ALA A 80 12.54 -9.36 27.32
CA ALA A 80 12.92 -8.73 26.06
C ALA A 80 12.76 -9.69 24.88
N ILE A 81 13.06 -10.98 25.06
CA ILE A 81 12.81 -11.99 24.02
C ILE A 81 11.31 -12.14 23.80
N VAL A 82 10.52 -12.38 24.87
CA VAL A 82 9.07 -12.63 24.83
C VAL A 82 8.27 -11.44 24.26
N VAL A 83 8.71 -10.21 24.52
CA VAL A 83 8.02 -8.98 24.07
C VAL A 83 8.62 -8.42 22.77
N GLY A 84 9.91 -8.64 22.52
CA GLY A 84 10.58 -8.19 21.31
C GLY A 84 10.11 -8.94 20.07
N TRP A 85 9.88 -10.25 20.18
CA TRP A 85 9.49 -11.07 19.02
C TRP A 85 8.07 -10.75 18.47
N PRO A 86 7.01 -10.58 19.29
CA PRO A 86 5.68 -10.21 18.79
C PRO A 86 5.68 -8.77 18.28
N ALA A 87 6.41 -7.87 18.93
CA ALA A 87 6.56 -6.49 18.47
C ALA A 87 7.21 -6.42 17.09
N PHE A 88 8.27 -7.21 16.86
CA PHE A 88 8.92 -7.30 15.55
C PHE A 88 8.00 -7.88 14.48
N LEU A 89 7.25 -8.94 14.79
CA LEU A 89 6.29 -9.52 13.83
C LEU A 89 5.14 -8.57 13.49
N VAL A 90 4.60 -7.86 14.49
CA VAL A 90 3.57 -6.83 14.26
C VAL A 90 4.15 -5.71 13.40
N TRP A 91 5.35 -5.23 13.70
CA TRP A 91 6.03 -4.20 12.92
C TRP A 91 6.25 -4.64 11.46
N ALA A 92 6.78 -5.85 11.24
CA ALA A 92 7.01 -6.40 9.90
C ALA A 92 5.71 -6.59 9.10
N ALA A 93 4.64 -7.05 9.76
CA ALA A 93 3.33 -7.22 9.15
C ALA A 93 2.69 -5.88 8.77
N LEU A 94 2.81 -4.87 9.63
CA LEU A 94 2.33 -3.52 9.36
C LEU A 94 3.11 -2.87 8.21
N HIS A 95 4.44 -3.04 8.17
CA HIS A 95 5.27 -2.48 7.10
C HIS A 95 4.90 -3.07 5.73
N LYS A 96 4.77 -4.40 5.64
CA LYS A 96 4.36 -5.07 4.40
C LYS A 96 2.96 -4.65 3.94
N ARG A 97 2.02 -4.44 4.87
CA ARG A 97 0.69 -3.90 4.56
C ARG A 97 0.74 -2.44 4.11
N SER A 98 1.60 -1.61 4.70
CA SER A 98 1.75 -0.21 4.31
C SER A 98 2.34 -0.07 2.92
N GLU A 99 3.34 -0.88 2.55
CA GLU A 99 3.90 -0.91 1.20
C GLU A 99 2.87 -1.42 0.18
N ALA A 100 2.07 -2.42 0.53
CA ALA A 100 1.00 -2.91 -0.33
C ALA A 100 -0.07 -1.83 -0.56
N ARG A 101 -0.46 -1.08 0.49
CA ARG A 101 -1.39 0.04 0.37
C ARG A 101 -0.81 1.21 -0.43
N ALA A 102 0.45 1.56 -0.20
CA ALA A 102 1.14 2.61 -0.94
C ALA A 102 1.28 2.28 -2.43
N LYS A 103 1.48 1.00 -2.77
CA LYS A 103 1.46 0.54 -4.17
C LYS A 103 0.07 0.66 -4.78
N ILE A 104 -0.98 0.29 -4.06
CA ILE A 104 -2.38 0.44 -4.54
C ILE A 104 -2.72 1.92 -4.74
N GLU A 105 -2.35 2.79 -3.79
CA GLU A 105 -2.60 4.23 -3.86
C GLU A 105 -1.77 4.94 -4.95
N ALA A 106 -0.60 4.39 -5.30
CA ALA A 106 0.18 4.85 -6.44
C ALA A 106 -0.38 4.37 -7.80
N ASP A 107 -1.12 3.26 -7.82
CA ASP A 107 -1.75 2.67 -9.02
C ASP A 107 -3.16 3.22 -9.25
N GLU A 108 -3.77 3.88 -8.26
CA GLU A 108 -5.05 4.57 -8.44
C GLU A 108 -4.89 5.79 -9.36
N PRO A 109 -5.65 5.89 -10.47
CA PRO A 109 -5.52 6.98 -11.42
C PRO A 109 -5.86 8.30 -10.72
N LYS A 110 -4.91 9.26 -10.74
CA LYS A 110 -5.09 10.61 -10.18
C LYS A 110 -6.05 11.50 -10.98
N PHE A 111 -6.63 10.97 -12.06
CA PHE A 111 -7.42 11.70 -13.03
C PHE A 111 -8.91 11.58 -12.72
N ASP A 112 -9.65 12.65 -13.00
CA ASP A 112 -11.09 12.72 -12.78
C ASP A 112 -11.87 11.83 -13.76
N CYS A 113 -11.33 11.64 -14.97
CA CYS A 113 -11.87 10.71 -15.95
C CYS A 113 -11.56 9.23 -15.60
N GLN A 114 -12.60 8.43 -15.41
CA GLN A 114 -12.48 6.97 -15.34
C GLN A 114 -12.46 6.33 -16.74
N PRO A 115 -11.83 5.15 -16.94
CA PRO A 115 -11.85 4.43 -18.21
C PRO A 115 -13.26 4.10 -18.73
N SER A 116 -14.24 4.00 -17.83
CA SER A 116 -15.66 3.77 -18.13
C SER A 116 -16.35 4.96 -18.82
N HIS A 117 -15.83 6.18 -18.66
CA HIS A 117 -16.40 7.41 -19.22
C HIS A 117 -15.80 7.77 -20.59
N LEU A 118 -14.79 7.01 -21.03
CA LEU A 118 -14.19 7.17 -22.35
C LEU A 118 -15.17 6.75 -23.44
N LEU A 119 -15.39 7.65 -24.39
CA LEU A 119 -16.27 7.45 -25.52
C LEU A 119 -15.47 6.92 -26.71
N TYR A 120 -15.28 7.76 -27.73
CA TYR A 120 -14.63 7.41 -28.99
C TYR A 120 -13.24 8.05 -29.10
N ALA A 121 -12.39 7.45 -29.94
CA ALA A 121 -11.11 8.04 -30.30
C ALA A 121 -11.35 9.22 -31.26
N VAL A 122 -10.67 10.34 -31.01
CA VAL A 122 -10.86 11.59 -31.76
C VAL A 122 -9.50 12.05 -32.27
N SER A 123 -9.44 12.52 -33.52
CA SER A 123 -8.24 13.19 -34.00
C SER A 123 -8.19 14.64 -33.48
N ILE A 124 -6.99 15.21 -33.36
CA ILE A 124 -6.83 16.60 -32.90
C ILE A 124 -7.64 17.58 -33.77
N LYS A 125 -7.65 17.35 -35.09
CA LYS A 125 -8.38 18.20 -36.05
C LYS A 125 -9.90 18.11 -35.86
N GLU A 126 -10.42 16.91 -35.57
CA GLU A 126 -11.84 16.74 -35.28
C GLU A 126 -12.21 17.43 -33.95
N ALA A 127 -11.39 17.28 -32.91
CA ALA A 127 -11.63 17.94 -31.62
C ALA A 127 -11.61 19.47 -31.74
N GLU A 128 -10.68 20.02 -32.53
CA GLU A 128 -10.62 21.47 -32.81
C GLU A 128 -11.79 21.95 -33.66
N ALA A 129 -12.26 21.16 -34.62
CA ALA A 129 -13.41 21.50 -35.45
C ALA A 129 -14.74 21.48 -34.67
N GLU A 130 -14.92 20.49 -33.78
CA GLU A 130 -16.11 20.37 -32.93
C GLU A 130 -16.23 21.51 -31.90
N ASN A 131 -15.10 21.99 -31.40
CA ASN A 131 -15.05 23.06 -30.38
C ASN A 131 -14.67 24.41 -30.97
N PHE A 132 -14.91 24.60 -32.28
CA PHE A 132 -14.68 25.87 -32.95
C PHE A 132 -15.84 26.84 -32.67
N TYR A 133 -15.62 27.79 -31.76
CA TYR A 133 -16.64 28.79 -31.42
C TYR A 133 -16.49 30.03 -32.32
N THR A 134 -17.53 30.36 -33.07
CA THR A 134 -17.61 31.60 -33.85
C THR A 134 -18.65 32.51 -33.19
N ASP A 135 -18.20 33.58 -32.56
CA ASP A 135 -19.09 34.60 -32.01
C ASP A 135 -19.70 35.43 -33.15
N PRO A 136 -21.02 35.40 -33.37
CA PRO A 136 -21.68 36.18 -34.41
C PRO A 136 -21.54 37.69 -34.21
N LEU A 137 -21.24 38.15 -32.99
CA LEU A 137 -21.02 39.56 -32.66
C LEU A 137 -19.54 39.97 -32.76
N GLY A 138 -18.63 39.03 -33.07
CA GLY A 138 -17.21 39.29 -33.30
C GLY A 138 -16.42 39.74 -32.07
N GLY A 139 -16.95 39.55 -30.86
CA GLY A 139 -16.30 39.94 -29.60
C GLY A 139 -15.22 38.95 -29.13
N THR A 140 -15.20 37.74 -29.68
CA THR A 140 -14.24 36.68 -29.31
C THR A 140 -13.49 36.17 -30.53
N PRO A 141 -12.16 35.93 -30.45
CA PRO A 141 -11.42 35.33 -31.55
C PRO A 141 -12.00 33.96 -31.92
N ALA A 142 -12.17 33.74 -33.23
CA ALA A 142 -12.62 32.47 -33.79
C ALA A 142 -11.49 31.43 -33.73
N ILE A 143 -11.24 30.90 -32.52
CA ILE A 143 -10.23 29.89 -32.23
C ILE A 143 -10.87 28.70 -31.51
N PRO A 144 -10.36 27.47 -31.74
CA PRO A 144 -10.89 26.28 -31.08
C PRO A 144 -10.69 26.38 -29.56
N PHE A 145 -11.71 26.00 -28.81
CA PHE A 145 -11.76 26.09 -27.33
C PHE A 145 -11.72 27.51 -26.76
N GLY A 146 -11.78 28.57 -27.59
CA GLY A 146 -11.83 29.97 -27.14
C GLY A 146 -10.72 30.31 -26.13
N HIS A 147 -11.11 30.67 -24.90
CA HIS A 147 -10.17 31.00 -23.83
C HIS A 147 -9.35 29.80 -23.31
N LEU A 148 -9.85 28.57 -23.50
CA LEU A 148 -9.15 27.33 -23.13
C LEU A 148 -8.17 26.86 -24.21
N ASN A 149 -8.07 27.55 -25.35
CA ASN A 149 -7.13 27.23 -26.43
C ASN A 149 -5.67 27.10 -25.95
N LYS A 150 -5.25 27.97 -25.02
CA LYS A 150 -3.90 27.90 -24.44
C LYS A 150 -3.70 26.62 -23.63
N ALA A 151 -4.69 26.24 -22.82
CA ALA A 151 -4.66 25.01 -22.03
C ALA A 151 -4.70 23.77 -22.94
N TRP A 152 -5.47 23.83 -24.04
CA TRP A 152 -5.50 22.80 -25.08
C TRP A 152 -4.12 22.56 -25.69
N HIS A 153 -3.40 23.62 -26.09
CA HIS A 153 -2.04 23.47 -26.63
C HIS A 153 -1.04 22.92 -25.60
N ILE A 154 -1.16 23.31 -24.32
CA ILE A 154 -0.34 22.73 -23.24
C ILE A 154 -0.63 21.24 -23.07
N PHE A 155 -1.91 20.85 -23.11
CA PHE A 155 -2.35 19.46 -23.07
C PHE A 155 -1.80 18.64 -24.24
N LEU A 156 -1.89 19.16 -25.47
CA LEU A 156 -1.30 18.53 -26.64
C LEU A 156 0.23 18.43 -26.57
N GLY A 157 0.89 19.37 -25.89
CA GLY A 157 2.34 19.32 -25.66
C GLY A 157 2.81 18.17 -24.78
N GLN A 158 1.91 17.52 -24.03
CA GLN A 158 2.21 16.34 -23.21
C GLN A 158 2.17 15.03 -24.01
N ARG A 159 1.66 15.09 -25.24
CA ARG A 159 1.48 13.94 -26.13
C ARG A 159 2.83 13.44 -26.65
N ILE A 160 2.98 12.12 -26.68
CA ILE A 160 4.09 11.42 -27.31
C ILE A 160 3.54 10.57 -28.48
N ASP A 161 4.39 10.25 -29.45
CA ASP A 161 4.03 9.36 -30.55
C ASP A 161 3.53 8.01 -30.03
N GLY A 162 2.33 7.61 -30.48
CA GLY A 162 1.63 6.41 -30.02
C GLY A 162 0.50 6.67 -29.02
N ASP A 163 0.40 7.89 -28.45
CA ASP A 163 -0.71 8.25 -27.56
C ASP A 163 -2.02 8.42 -28.35
N GLN A 164 -3.12 7.89 -27.79
CA GLN A 164 -4.47 7.98 -28.33
C GLN A 164 -5.25 9.09 -27.62
N LEU A 165 -5.81 10.01 -28.40
CA LEU A 165 -6.74 11.01 -27.88
C LEU A 165 -8.16 10.43 -27.90
N ARG A 166 -8.87 10.52 -26.78
CA ARG A 166 -10.25 10.07 -26.64
C ARG A 166 -11.12 11.14 -26.01
N ALA A 167 -12.34 11.29 -26.50
CA ALA A 167 -13.35 12.10 -25.83
C ALA A 167 -13.91 11.33 -24.64
N TYR A 168 -14.25 12.04 -23.56
CA TYR A 168 -14.97 11.47 -22.43
C TYR A 168 -16.13 12.38 -22.01
N ARG A 169 -17.14 11.76 -21.41
CA ARG A 169 -18.27 12.47 -20.79
C ARG A 169 -18.62 11.80 -19.47
N ILE A 170 -18.68 12.61 -18.42
CA ILE A 170 -19.09 12.22 -17.08
C ILE A 170 -20.52 12.72 -16.89
N PRO A 171 -21.54 11.84 -16.85
CA PRO A 171 -22.90 12.26 -16.61
C PRO A 171 -23.06 12.82 -15.19
N LYS A 172 -24.00 13.75 -15.02
CA LYS A 172 -24.40 14.26 -13.70
C LYS A 172 -24.69 13.14 -12.70
N GLY A 173 -24.19 13.28 -11.47
CA GLY A 173 -24.37 12.31 -10.40
C GLY A 173 -23.52 11.03 -10.54
N SER A 174 -22.67 10.95 -11.56
CA SER A 174 -21.66 9.90 -11.65
C SER A 174 -20.52 10.19 -10.68
N PRO A 175 -19.97 9.16 -10.01
CA PRO A 175 -18.77 9.34 -9.22
C PRO A 175 -17.58 9.61 -10.15
N PHE A 176 -16.83 10.68 -9.88
CA PHE A 176 -15.61 11.05 -10.61
C PHE A 176 -14.45 11.35 -9.66
N GLY A 177 -13.22 11.25 -10.17
CA GLY A 177 -11.99 11.50 -9.40
C GLY A 177 -11.69 10.52 -8.26
N ARG A 178 -10.59 10.80 -7.55
CA ARG A 178 -10.05 9.95 -6.46
C ARG A 178 -11.01 9.82 -5.27
N HIS A 179 -11.81 10.86 -5.03
CA HIS A 179 -12.71 10.93 -3.88
C HIS A 179 -14.15 10.54 -4.23
N LEU A 180 -14.40 10.03 -5.45
CA LEU A 180 -15.72 9.65 -5.94
C LEU A 180 -16.75 10.76 -5.70
N TRP A 181 -16.35 12.00 -6.00
CA TRP A 181 -17.27 13.14 -5.88
C TRP A 181 -18.38 12.97 -6.91
N MET A 182 -19.59 13.39 -6.55
CA MET A 182 -20.71 13.39 -7.48
C MET A 182 -20.59 14.60 -8.37
N SER A 183 -20.57 14.39 -9.69
CA SER A 183 -20.56 15.49 -10.65
C SER A 183 -21.80 16.36 -10.47
N GLU A 184 -21.62 17.65 -10.17
CA GLU A 184 -22.73 18.59 -9.98
C GLU A 184 -23.50 18.83 -11.29
N GLY A 185 -22.84 18.59 -12.43
CA GLY A 185 -23.47 18.50 -13.74
C GLY A 185 -22.69 17.70 -14.78
N ASP A 186 -22.97 17.91 -16.06
CA ASP A 186 -22.35 17.13 -17.12
C ASP A 186 -20.95 17.67 -17.42
N VAL A 187 -19.93 16.84 -17.20
CA VAL A 187 -18.54 17.20 -17.49
C VAL A 187 -18.11 16.52 -18.78
N SER A 188 -17.61 17.30 -19.73
CA SER A 188 -17.07 16.75 -20.98
C SER A 188 -15.65 17.24 -21.24
N GLY A 189 -14.85 16.39 -21.89
CA GLY A 189 -13.43 16.67 -22.09
C GLY A 189 -12.73 15.64 -22.98
N TYR A 190 -11.41 15.76 -23.02
CA TYR A 190 -10.53 14.89 -23.77
C TYR A 190 -9.43 14.30 -22.87
N ALA A 191 -9.12 13.03 -23.09
CA ALA A 191 -8.08 12.30 -22.36
C ALA A 191 -7.03 11.75 -23.33
N LEU A 192 -5.76 11.81 -22.92
CA LEU A 192 -4.66 11.13 -23.60
C LEU A 192 -4.43 9.77 -22.97
N LEU A 193 -4.45 8.73 -23.79
CA LEU A 193 -4.19 7.36 -23.39
C LEU A 193 -2.84 6.89 -23.93
N ARG A 194 -2.01 6.33 -23.05
CA ARG A 194 -0.77 5.64 -23.39
C ARG A 194 -0.85 4.21 -22.92
N ASN A 195 -0.74 3.26 -23.85
CA ASN A 195 -0.86 1.83 -23.55
C ASN A 195 -2.14 1.46 -22.76
N GLY A 196 -3.24 2.19 -22.98
CA GLY A 196 -4.52 1.98 -22.30
C GLY A 196 -4.68 2.70 -20.95
N ALA A 197 -3.64 3.36 -20.44
CA ALA A 197 -3.70 4.16 -19.23
C ALA A 197 -3.88 5.65 -19.56
N ILE A 198 -4.68 6.37 -18.77
CA ILE A 198 -4.88 7.82 -18.90
C ILE A 198 -3.61 8.52 -18.39
N VAL A 199 -3.02 9.38 -19.22
CA VAL A 199 -1.78 10.12 -18.92
C VAL A 199 -2.04 11.60 -18.67
N ALA A 200 -3.07 12.15 -19.29
CA ALA A 200 -3.48 13.53 -19.13
C ALA A 200 -4.97 13.66 -19.40
N GLU A 201 -5.60 14.66 -18.80
CA GLU A 201 -6.99 15.03 -19.04
C GLU A 201 -7.12 16.53 -19.30
N PHE A 202 -8.11 16.88 -20.11
CA PHE A 202 -8.49 18.24 -20.45
C PHE A 202 -10.00 18.35 -20.35
N VAL A 203 -10.48 19.24 -19.47
CA VAL A 203 -11.91 19.49 -19.25
C VAL A 203 -12.34 20.68 -20.11
N CYS A 204 -13.43 20.52 -20.86
CA CYS A 204 -13.98 21.54 -21.75
C CYS A 204 -15.20 22.26 -21.18
N GLU A 205 -16.12 21.52 -20.56
CA GLU A 205 -17.40 22.03 -20.10
C GLU A 205 -17.77 21.35 -18.78
N GLU A 206 -18.19 22.15 -17.81
CA GLU A 206 -18.77 21.74 -16.52
C GLU A 206 -20.06 22.55 -16.40
N SER A 207 -21.20 21.94 -16.75
CA SER A 207 -22.50 22.61 -16.87
C SER A 207 -23.34 22.52 -15.60
#